data_AF-A0A210R5K2-F1
#
_entry.id   AF-A0A210R5K2-F1
#
_cell.length_a   1.000
_cell.length_b   1.000
_cell.length_c   1.000
_cell.angle_alpha   90.00
_cell.angle_beta   90.00
_cell.angle_gamma   90.00
#
_symmetry.space_group_name_H-M   'P 1'
#
loop_
_entity.id
_entity.type
_entity.pdbx_description
1 polymer ?
#
loop_
_entity_poly.entity_id
_entity_poly.type
_entity_poly.pdbx_seq_one_letter_code
_entity_poly.pdbx_strand_id
1 'polypeptide(L)'
;MDRYIYIRLLMNQTLWKARQIRKNGKWGFYGFPRCYNYRQGQAHCANDTIQYNDELSWLFNASSALLPSIYLDKDLFPSVEDRALRVQGILRESLRVRDSLRESLQCKQCQHNETKPIYAYTRYWYRQKQFYITPDLENTIGQSFDAGLDGVVVWDSSANFRNVTDCLSLGDYLDHTLGPYVNSINSFANECHAQWCSGHGRCLRKAWPPTESKEATDCQKHTDQQNRREFSMYRCVCSQPWTGEHCELQM
;
A
#
# COMPACT_ATOMS: atom_id res chain seq x y z
N MET A 1 11.59 -5.83 35.14
CA MET A 1 12.58 -5.51 34.08
C MET A 1 11.93 -5.83 32.74
N ASP A 2 11.62 -4.80 31.96
CA ASP A 2 10.51 -4.82 30.99
C ASP A 2 10.76 -5.66 29.73
N ARG A 3 9.89 -6.64 29.49
CA ARG A 3 9.89 -7.52 28.30
C ARG A 3 9.91 -6.72 26.99
N TYR A 4 9.33 -5.51 26.99
CA TYR A 4 9.27 -4.60 25.86
C TYR A 4 10.64 -4.09 25.39
N ILE A 5 11.60 -3.91 26.30
CA ILE A 5 12.95 -3.44 25.95
C ILE A 5 13.66 -4.47 25.07
N TYR A 6 13.58 -5.75 25.43
CA TYR A 6 14.23 -6.82 24.67
C TYR A 6 13.62 -7.01 23.28
N ILE A 7 12.30 -6.90 23.15
CA ILE A 7 11.63 -7.01 21.84
C ILE A 7 12.05 -5.85 20.93
N ARG A 8 12.04 -4.62 21.46
CA ARG A 8 12.48 -3.43 20.72
C ARG A 8 13.93 -3.57 20.25
N LEU A 9 14.82 -4.00 21.14
CA LEU A 9 16.23 -4.23 20.80
C LEU A 9 16.39 -5.29 19.71
N LEU A 10 15.73 -6.44 19.84
CA LEU A 10 15.82 -7.53 18.88
C LEU A 10 15.34 -7.09 17.48
N MET A 11 14.16 -6.47 17.39
CA MET A 11 13.61 -6.03 16.11
C MET A 11 14.48 -4.96 15.44
N ASN A 12 14.94 -3.98 16.21
CA ASN A 12 15.79 -2.91 15.71
C ASN A 12 17.16 -3.43 15.22
N GLN A 13 17.82 -4.28 16.03
CA GLN A 13 19.12 -4.87 15.69
C GLN A 13 19.02 -5.79 14.47
N THR A 14 17.91 -6.50 14.31
CA THR A 14 17.65 -7.34 13.13
C THR A 14 17.59 -6.50 11.85
N LEU A 15 16.79 -5.42 11.84
CA LEU A 15 16.70 -4.51 10.69
C LEU A 15 18.04 -3.84 10.39
N TRP A 16 18.74 -3.38 11.44
CA TRP A 16 20.08 -2.80 11.30
C TRP A 16 21.03 -3.79 10.62
N LYS A 17 21.11 -5.04 11.13
CA LYS A 17 22.00 -6.07 10.58
C LYS A 17 21.62 -6.44 9.14
N ALA A 18 20.33 -6.58 8.84
CA ALA A 18 19.86 -6.89 7.49
C ALA A 18 20.27 -5.80 6.48
N ARG A 19 20.12 -4.52 6.84
CA ARG A 19 20.55 -3.38 6.03
C ARG A 19 22.07 -3.30 5.86
N GLN A 20 22.86 -3.70 6.85
CA GLN A 20 24.32 -3.76 6.71
C GLN A 20 24.76 -4.85 5.71
N ILE A 21 24.13 -6.03 5.75
CA ILE A 21 24.48 -7.17 4.88
C ILE A 21 23.95 -6.96 3.44
N ARG A 22 22.79 -6.31 3.29
CA ARG A 22 22.12 -6.06 2.01
C ARG A 22 21.61 -4.61 1.96
N LYS A 23 22.53 -3.69 1.66
CA LYS A 23 22.30 -2.23 1.68
C LYS A 23 21.14 -1.76 0.80
N ASN A 24 20.95 -2.41 -0.36
CA ASN A 24 19.89 -2.05 -1.32
C ASN A 24 18.57 -2.77 -1.06
N GLY A 25 18.50 -3.65 -0.04
CA GLY A 25 17.28 -4.36 0.30
C GLY A 25 16.22 -3.42 0.90
N LYS A 26 14.96 -3.70 0.55
CA LYS A 26 13.78 -3.03 1.10
C LYS A 26 13.28 -3.82 2.31
N TRP A 27 13.80 -3.45 3.48
CA TRP A 27 13.63 -4.16 4.74
C TRP A 27 12.56 -3.51 5.61
N GLY A 28 11.64 -4.32 6.10
CA GLY A 28 10.59 -3.94 7.04
C GLY A 28 9.99 -5.21 7.65
N PHE A 29 9.19 -5.04 8.71
CA PHE A 29 8.43 -6.16 9.25
C PHE A 29 7.06 -6.26 8.56
N TYR A 30 6.71 -7.47 8.16
CA TYR A 30 5.40 -7.76 7.58
C TYR A 30 4.26 -7.35 8.53
N GLY A 31 3.24 -6.73 7.96
CA GLY A 31 2.03 -6.28 8.63
C GLY A 31 2.14 -4.92 9.31
N PHE A 32 3.27 -4.21 9.19
CA PHE A 32 3.47 -2.90 9.81
C PHE A 32 3.48 -1.76 8.78
N PRO A 33 2.84 -0.61 9.07
CA PRO A 33 2.06 -0.31 10.29
C PRO A 33 0.73 -1.06 10.36
N ARG A 34 0.14 -1.13 11.57
CA ARG A 34 -1.16 -1.76 11.82
C ARG A 34 -2.26 -0.71 11.89
N CYS A 35 -3.48 -1.07 11.50
CA CYS A 35 -4.64 -0.17 11.57
C CYS A 35 -5.77 -0.66 12.49
N TYR A 36 -5.92 -1.98 12.61
CA TYR A 36 -6.94 -2.64 13.44
C TYR A 36 -8.39 -2.11 13.25
N ASN A 37 -8.72 -1.62 12.04
CA ASN A 37 -10.07 -1.24 11.63
C ASN A 37 -10.92 -2.50 11.33
N TYR A 38 -11.27 -3.23 12.38
CA TYR A 38 -12.03 -4.48 12.30
C TYR A 38 -13.54 -4.32 12.31
N ARG A 39 -14.07 -3.09 12.46
CA ARG A 39 -15.50 -2.82 12.45
C ARG A 39 -15.97 -2.51 11.03
N GLN A 40 -17.15 -3.01 10.66
CA GLN A 40 -17.82 -2.65 9.40
C GLN A 40 -18.10 -1.14 9.36
N GLY A 41 -18.02 -0.55 8.17
CA GLY A 41 -18.11 0.90 7.96
C GLY A 41 -16.91 1.72 8.45
N GLN A 42 -15.89 1.10 9.06
CA GLN A 42 -14.77 1.82 9.66
C GLN A 42 -13.63 2.08 8.64
N ALA A 43 -13.63 3.28 8.07
CA ALA A 43 -12.63 3.73 7.10
C ALA A 43 -11.30 4.24 7.71
N HIS A 44 -11.20 4.32 9.05
CA HIS A 44 -10.06 4.89 9.77
C HIS A 44 -9.57 3.95 10.87
N CYS A 45 -8.27 3.98 11.15
CA CYS A 45 -7.72 3.28 12.30
C CYS A 45 -8.24 3.90 13.60
N ALA A 46 -8.35 3.09 14.65
CA ALA A 46 -8.72 3.62 15.96
C ALA A 46 -7.59 4.52 16.51
N ASN A 47 -7.95 5.55 17.28
CA ASN A 47 -6.99 6.57 17.75
C ASN A 47 -5.85 5.98 18.59
N ASP A 48 -6.15 4.95 19.39
CA ASP A 48 -5.16 4.19 20.14
C ASP A 48 -4.13 3.53 19.22
N THR A 49 -4.58 2.96 18.09
CA THR A 49 -3.71 2.33 17.09
C THR A 49 -2.80 3.36 16.42
N ILE A 50 -3.33 4.54 16.12
CA ILE A 50 -2.53 5.66 15.58
C ILE A 50 -1.44 6.05 16.58
N GLN A 51 -1.79 6.20 17.87
CA GLN A 51 -0.84 6.52 18.94
C GLN A 51 0.22 5.43 19.11
N TYR A 52 -0.16 4.15 19.08
CA TYR A 52 0.79 3.04 19.12
C TYR A 52 1.75 3.04 17.93
N ASN A 53 1.28 3.39 16.74
CA ASN A 53 2.18 3.55 15.59
C ASN A 53 3.15 4.74 15.79
N ASP A 54 2.71 5.84 16.39
CA ASP A 54 3.61 6.97 16.70
C ASP A 54 4.72 6.55 17.69
N GLU A 55 4.38 5.77 18.71
CA GLU A 55 5.33 5.16 19.65
C GLU A 55 6.29 4.15 18.99
N LEU A 56 5.90 3.58 17.85
CA LEU A 56 6.71 2.67 17.03
C LEU A 56 7.59 3.39 15.99
N SER A 57 7.73 4.72 16.04
CA SER A 57 8.62 5.49 15.16
C SER A 57 10.04 4.92 15.06
N TRP A 58 10.58 4.34 16.14
CA TRP A 58 11.88 3.66 16.15
C TRP A 58 11.95 2.47 15.17
N LEU A 59 10.87 1.72 15.01
CA LEU A 59 10.78 0.57 14.12
C LEU A 59 10.75 1.04 12.67
N PHE A 60 9.95 2.06 12.38
CA PHE A 60 9.80 2.59 11.04
C PHE A 60 11.04 3.35 10.59
N ASN A 61 11.73 4.06 11.49
CA ASN A 61 13.02 4.69 11.21
C ASN A 61 14.10 3.67 10.87
N ALA A 62 14.14 2.54 11.58
CA ALA A 62 15.09 1.45 11.31
C ALA A 62 14.79 0.73 9.98
N SER A 63 13.54 0.72 9.53
CA SER A 63 13.09 0.09 8.29
C SER A 63 13.52 0.89 7.04
N SER A 64 13.71 0.21 5.90
CA SER A 64 13.86 0.83 4.57
C SER A 64 12.63 0.66 3.68
N ALA A 65 11.57 -0.01 4.15
CA ALA A 65 10.24 -0.06 3.53
C ALA A 65 9.14 -0.33 4.58
N LEU A 66 7.90 0.05 4.28
CA LEU A 66 6.71 -0.32 5.06
C LEU A 66 5.94 -1.44 4.34
N LEU A 67 5.44 -2.41 5.09
CA LEU A 67 4.89 -3.66 4.54
C LEU A 67 3.51 -3.99 5.16
N PRO A 68 2.50 -3.11 5.03
CA PRO A 68 1.19 -3.34 5.65
C PRO A 68 0.49 -4.55 5.02
N SER A 69 -0.38 -5.22 5.80
CA SER A 69 -1.23 -6.31 5.30
C SER A 69 -2.64 -5.79 5.03
N ILE A 70 -3.11 -5.93 3.80
CA ILE A 70 -4.43 -5.50 3.32
C ILE A 70 -5.33 -6.70 2.97
N TYR A 71 -5.12 -7.83 3.63
CA TYR A 71 -5.90 -9.05 3.36
C TYR A 71 -7.38 -8.84 3.68
N LEU A 72 -8.22 -9.34 2.77
CA LEU A 72 -9.66 -9.30 2.89
C LEU A 72 -10.20 -10.51 3.65
N ASP A 73 -11.29 -10.28 4.38
CA ASP A 73 -12.00 -11.29 5.14
C ASP A 73 -13.51 -11.12 4.87
N LYS A 74 -14.10 -12.06 4.12
CA LYS A 74 -15.51 -12.02 3.72
C LYS A 74 -16.48 -12.26 4.87
N ASP A 75 -16.04 -12.97 5.91
CA ASP A 75 -16.91 -13.26 7.06
C ASP A 75 -17.00 -12.03 7.95
N LEU A 76 -15.88 -11.32 8.12
CA LEU A 76 -15.84 -10.09 8.91
C LEU A 76 -16.41 -8.88 8.14
N PHE A 77 -16.21 -8.83 6.82
CA PHE A 77 -16.65 -7.74 5.94
C PHE A 77 -17.41 -8.32 4.73
N PRO A 78 -18.73 -8.58 4.88
CA PRO A 78 -19.53 -9.22 3.85
C PRO A 78 -19.73 -8.36 2.59
N SER A 79 -19.86 -7.04 2.74
CA SER A 79 -20.03 -6.11 1.63
C SER A 79 -18.70 -5.77 0.95
N VAL A 80 -18.75 -5.45 -0.35
CA VAL A 80 -17.57 -5.00 -1.12
C VAL A 80 -17.10 -3.65 -0.59
N GLU A 81 -18.04 -2.81 -0.19
CA GLU A 81 -17.83 -1.47 0.33
C GLU A 81 -17.08 -1.50 1.66
N ASP A 82 -17.47 -2.39 2.59
CA ASP A 82 -16.75 -2.54 3.87
C ASP A 82 -15.31 -3.03 3.66
N ARG A 83 -15.10 -3.91 2.68
CA ARG A 83 -13.75 -4.37 2.30
C ARG A 83 -12.93 -3.23 1.69
N ALA A 84 -13.55 -2.35 0.91
CA ALA A 84 -12.91 -1.16 0.37
C ALA A 84 -12.46 -0.21 1.49
N LEU A 85 -13.36 0.13 2.42
CA LEU A 85 -13.08 1.00 3.56
C LEU A 85 -12.00 0.42 4.48
N ARG A 86 -11.99 -0.91 4.65
CA ARG A 86 -10.93 -1.59 5.39
C ARG A 86 -9.56 -1.31 4.78
N VAL A 87 -9.41 -1.58 3.48
CA VAL A 87 -8.13 -1.38 2.79
C VAL A 87 -7.74 0.08 2.83
N GLN A 88 -8.69 0.99 2.56
CA GLN A 88 -8.46 2.43 2.61
C GLN A 88 -7.87 2.88 3.96
N GLY A 89 -8.42 2.43 5.08
CA GLY A 89 -7.90 2.79 6.41
C GLY A 89 -6.46 2.33 6.63
N ILE A 90 -6.11 1.12 6.19
CA ILE A 90 -4.75 0.57 6.30
C ILE A 90 -3.77 1.36 5.41
N LEU A 91 -4.16 1.68 4.18
CA LEU A 91 -3.34 2.46 3.26
C LEU A 91 -3.14 3.89 3.78
N ARG A 92 -4.19 4.54 4.28
CA ARG A 92 -4.13 5.89 4.86
C ARG A 92 -3.14 5.94 6.03
N GLU A 93 -3.20 4.98 6.94
CA GLU A 93 -2.26 4.94 8.06
C GLU A 93 -0.82 4.64 7.64
N SER A 94 -0.66 3.80 6.62
CA SER A 94 0.66 3.52 6.06
C SER A 94 1.31 4.76 5.45
N LEU A 95 0.52 5.57 4.74
CA LEU A 95 0.94 6.86 4.21
C LEU A 95 1.23 7.86 5.33
N ARG A 96 0.34 7.98 6.33
CA ARG A 96 0.53 8.87 7.49
C ARG A 96 1.83 8.57 8.22
N VAL A 97 2.09 7.29 8.53
CA VAL A 97 3.33 6.85 9.18
C VAL A 97 4.55 7.14 8.29
N ARG A 98 4.50 6.90 6.98
CA ARG A 98 5.62 7.24 6.09
C ARG A 98 5.91 8.74 6.11
N ASP A 99 4.87 9.56 6.05
CA ASP A 99 5.01 11.00 5.89
C ASP A 99 5.46 11.66 7.22
N SER A 100 5.01 11.18 8.39
CA SER A 100 5.48 11.67 9.69
C SER A 100 6.97 11.42 9.94
N LEU A 101 7.54 10.35 9.35
CA LEU A 101 8.98 10.10 9.43
C LEU A 101 9.78 11.14 8.66
N ARG A 102 9.24 11.69 7.57
CA ARG A 102 9.91 12.75 6.78
C ARG A 102 10.04 14.03 7.60
N GLU A 103 8.97 14.40 8.31
CA GLU A 103 8.96 15.55 9.22
C GLU A 103 9.97 15.38 10.36
N SER A 104 10.07 14.18 10.93
CA SER A 104 11.05 13.90 11.98
C SER A 104 12.52 13.97 11.51
N LEU A 105 12.76 13.84 10.20
CA LEU A 105 14.09 13.81 9.57
C LEU A 105 14.49 15.16 8.97
N GLN A 106 13.87 16.28 9.36
CA GLN A 106 14.22 17.65 8.97
C GLN A 106 15.61 18.12 9.47
N CYS A 107 16.62 17.26 9.43
CA CYS A 107 18.02 17.63 9.59
C CYS A 107 18.55 18.11 8.23
N LYS A 108 18.92 19.40 8.15
CA LYS A 108 19.51 20.05 6.96
C LYS A 108 20.79 19.35 6.44
N GLN A 109 21.42 18.48 7.22
CA GLN A 109 22.62 17.70 6.85
C GLN A 109 22.31 16.27 6.38
N CYS A 110 21.08 15.77 6.53
CA CYS A 110 20.73 14.41 6.12
C CYS A 110 20.42 14.39 4.62
N GLN A 111 21.43 14.10 3.80
CA GLN A 111 21.35 13.99 2.33
C GLN A 111 20.43 12.87 1.80
N HIS A 112 19.72 12.13 2.67
CA HIS A 112 18.76 11.11 2.25
C HIS A 112 17.33 11.58 2.49
N ASN A 113 16.82 12.39 1.56
CA ASN A 113 15.38 12.63 1.36
C ASN A 113 14.68 11.38 0.76
N GLU A 114 15.05 10.18 1.19
CA GLU A 114 14.45 8.95 0.66
C GLU A 114 13.12 8.68 1.35
N THR A 115 12.04 9.01 0.64
CA THR A 115 10.70 8.51 0.96
C THR A 115 10.75 6.98 1.02
N LYS A 116 10.43 6.41 2.19
CA LYS A 116 10.42 4.94 2.34
C LYS A 116 9.33 4.35 1.46
N PRO A 117 9.64 3.38 0.58
CA PRO A 117 8.62 2.76 -0.24
C PRO A 117 7.65 1.94 0.60
N ILE A 118 6.41 1.84 0.14
CA ILE A 118 5.35 1.04 0.75
C ILE A 118 4.96 -0.06 -0.22
N TYR A 119 5.04 -1.32 0.23
CA TYR A 119 4.56 -2.48 -0.51
C TYR A 119 3.47 -3.19 0.27
N ALA A 120 2.21 -2.99 -0.13
CA ALA A 120 1.08 -3.60 0.55
C ALA A 120 0.99 -5.09 0.25
N TYR A 121 0.96 -5.92 1.28
CA TYR A 121 0.73 -7.35 1.16
C TYR A 121 -0.76 -7.62 0.95
N THR A 122 -1.09 -8.14 -0.22
CA THR A 122 -2.42 -8.63 -0.55
C THR A 122 -2.42 -10.15 -0.79
N ARG A 123 -3.58 -10.76 -0.70
CA ARG A 123 -3.84 -12.10 -1.24
C ARG A 123 -4.64 -11.95 -2.53
N TYR A 124 -4.91 -13.08 -3.17
CA TYR A 124 -5.84 -13.16 -4.30
C TYR A 124 -7.03 -14.08 -3.99
N TRP A 125 -7.21 -14.44 -2.72
CA TRP A 125 -8.27 -15.32 -2.25
C TRP A 125 -8.65 -15.04 -0.80
N TYR A 126 -9.89 -15.32 -0.44
CA TYR A 126 -10.41 -15.18 0.92
C TYR A 126 -10.05 -16.42 1.76
N ARG A 127 -10.30 -16.37 3.07
CA ARG A 127 -10.03 -17.51 3.97
C ARG A 127 -10.70 -18.80 3.53
N GLN A 128 -11.84 -18.72 2.83
CA GLN A 128 -12.67 -19.84 2.39
C GLN A 128 -12.20 -20.46 1.07
N LYS A 129 -10.93 -20.27 0.67
CA LYS A 129 -10.35 -20.72 -0.61
C LYS A 129 -11.07 -20.22 -1.87
N GLN A 130 -11.84 -19.14 -1.77
CA GLN A 130 -12.49 -18.52 -2.90
C GLN A 130 -11.61 -17.38 -3.43
N PHE A 131 -11.36 -17.32 -4.74
CA PHE A 131 -10.58 -16.24 -5.32
C PHE A 131 -11.27 -14.88 -5.19
N TYR A 132 -10.48 -13.81 -5.12
CA TYR A 132 -10.99 -12.45 -5.10
C TYR A 132 -11.76 -12.16 -6.39
N ILE A 133 -12.94 -11.56 -6.25
CA ILE A 133 -13.70 -11.04 -7.39
C ILE A 133 -13.05 -9.74 -7.88
N THR A 134 -13.30 -9.34 -9.13
CA THR A 134 -12.71 -8.13 -9.72
C THR A 134 -12.89 -6.87 -8.84
N PRO A 135 -14.06 -6.60 -8.24
CA PRO A 135 -14.20 -5.47 -7.31
C PRO A 135 -13.24 -5.51 -6.12
N ASP A 136 -12.87 -6.69 -5.64
CA ASP A 136 -11.94 -6.83 -4.52
C ASP A 136 -10.47 -6.75 -4.96
N LEU A 137 -10.15 -7.07 -6.22
CA LEU A 137 -8.87 -6.71 -6.83
C LEU A 137 -8.74 -5.19 -6.98
N GLU A 138 -9.83 -4.52 -7.38
CA GLU A 138 -9.92 -3.05 -7.39
C GLU A 138 -9.75 -2.46 -5.99
N ASN A 139 -10.42 -3.04 -4.99
CA ASN A 139 -10.31 -2.59 -3.62
C ASN A 139 -8.95 -2.87 -2.97
N THR A 140 -8.10 -3.74 -3.54
CA THR A 140 -6.78 -4.05 -2.97
C THR A 140 -5.66 -3.45 -3.80
N ILE A 141 -5.43 -4.00 -4.99
CA ILE A 141 -4.37 -3.59 -5.91
C ILE A 141 -4.68 -2.21 -6.50
N GLY A 142 -5.92 -2.00 -6.96
CA GLY A 142 -6.36 -0.72 -7.52
C GLY A 142 -6.25 0.43 -6.51
N GLN A 143 -6.82 0.27 -5.33
CA GLN A 143 -6.71 1.27 -4.25
C GLN A 143 -5.25 1.54 -3.86
N SER A 144 -4.38 0.52 -3.86
CA SER A 144 -2.95 0.71 -3.58
C SER A 144 -2.26 1.58 -4.65
N PHE A 145 -2.61 1.37 -5.92
CA PHE A 145 -2.15 2.22 -7.02
C PHE A 145 -2.70 3.65 -6.91
N ASP A 146 -4.02 3.80 -6.70
CA ASP A 146 -4.69 5.10 -6.55
C ASP A 146 -4.10 5.92 -5.39
N ALA A 147 -3.73 5.24 -4.30
CA ALA A 147 -3.07 5.80 -3.12
C ALA A 147 -1.59 6.17 -3.33
N GLY A 148 -1.01 5.79 -4.47
CA GLY A 148 0.39 6.03 -4.80
C GLY A 148 1.34 5.27 -3.89
N LEU A 149 1.06 4.00 -3.63
CA LEU A 149 2.06 3.07 -3.11
C LEU A 149 3.11 2.73 -4.19
N ASP A 150 4.23 2.17 -3.76
CA ASP A 150 5.34 1.78 -4.63
C ASP A 150 5.13 0.38 -5.25
N GLY A 151 4.15 -0.37 -4.74
CA GLY A 151 3.70 -1.63 -5.30
C GLY A 151 2.90 -2.46 -4.31
N VAL A 152 2.63 -3.70 -4.70
CA VAL A 152 1.95 -4.71 -3.89
C VAL A 152 2.76 -6.00 -3.87
N VAL A 153 2.69 -6.74 -2.77
CA VAL A 153 3.18 -8.12 -2.69
C VAL A 153 1.98 -9.04 -2.68
N VAL A 154 1.84 -9.83 -3.74
CA VAL A 154 0.82 -10.87 -3.84
C VAL A 154 1.37 -12.12 -3.17
N TRP A 155 0.83 -12.46 -2.00
CA TRP A 155 1.34 -13.54 -1.15
C TRP A 155 0.32 -14.66 -0.98
N ASP A 156 0.81 -15.89 -0.88
CA ASP A 156 0.01 -16.99 -0.38
C ASP A 156 0.82 -18.07 0.35
N SER A 157 0.13 -18.98 1.04
CA SER A 157 0.75 -20.10 1.75
C SER A 157 1.00 -21.29 0.81
N SER A 158 2.15 -21.96 0.97
CA SER A 158 2.42 -23.23 0.28
C SER A 158 1.37 -24.32 0.57
N ALA A 159 0.61 -24.19 1.66
CA ALA A 159 -0.49 -25.09 1.98
C ALA A 159 -1.65 -25.06 0.96
N ASN A 160 -1.67 -24.08 0.06
CA ASN A 160 -2.76 -23.83 -0.88
C ASN A 160 -2.49 -24.38 -2.28
N PHE A 161 -1.34 -25.00 -2.49
CA PHE A 161 -0.91 -25.56 -3.77
C PHE A 161 -0.54 -27.04 -3.62
N ARG A 162 -1.33 -27.78 -2.83
CA ARG A 162 -0.97 -29.16 -2.44
C ARG A 162 -1.34 -30.21 -3.47
N ASN A 163 -2.24 -29.89 -4.39
CA ASN A 163 -2.69 -30.82 -5.41
C ASN A 163 -2.82 -30.12 -6.77
N VAL A 164 -2.91 -30.94 -7.83
CA VAL A 164 -2.98 -30.47 -9.22
C VAL A 164 -4.21 -29.57 -9.45
N THR A 165 -5.34 -29.87 -8.82
CA THR A 165 -6.56 -29.06 -8.95
C THR A 165 -6.36 -27.64 -8.42
N ASP A 166 -5.77 -27.49 -7.23
CA ASP A 166 -5.46 -26.18 -6.64
C ASP A 166 -4.56 -25.35 -7.59
N CYS A 167 -3.53 -25.98 -8.16
CA CYS A 167 -2.61 -25.33 -9.10
C CYS A 167 -3.29 -24.92 -10.41
N LEU A 168 -4.10 -25.80 -11.01
CA LEU A 168 -4.81 -25.53 -12.26
C LEU A 168 -5.88 -24.44 -12.06
N SER A 169 -6.61 -24.47 -10.95
CA SER A 169 -7.57 -23.41 -10.62
C SER A 169 -6.90 -22.06 -10.40
N LEU A 170 -5.71 -22.01 -9.78
CA LEU A 170 -4.92 -20.78 -9.72
C LEU A 170 -4.49 -20.33 -11.13
N GLY A 171 -3.99 -21.25 -11.96
CA GLY A 171 -3.58 -20.95 -13.33
C GLY A 171 -4.70 -20.30 -14.13
N ASP A 172 -5.90 -20.88 -14.10
CA ASP A 172 -7.09 -20.33 -14.75
C ASP A 172 -7.44 -18.92 -14.23
N TYR A 173 -7.40 -18.72 -12.91
CA TYR A 173 -7.66 -17.42 -12.30
C TYR A 173 -6.60 -16.37 -12.66
N LEU A 174 -5.33 -16.77 -12.79
CA LEU A 174 -4.25 -15.90 -13.26
C LEU A 174 -4.46 -15.48 -14.72
N ASP A 175 -4.78 -16.43 -15.59
CA ASP A 175 -4.93 -16.19 -17.03
C ASP A 175 -6.14 -15.30 -17.34
N HIS A 176 -7.25 -15.49 -16.62
CA HIS A 176 -8.52 -14.87 -16.97
C HIS A 176 -8.96 -13.72 -16.06
N THR A 177 -8.39 -13.58 -14.85
CA THR A 177 -8.82 -12.54 -13.90
C THR A 177 -7.65 -11.71 -13.36
N LEU A 178 -6.75 -12.28 -12.55
CA LEU A 178 -5.73 -11.51 -11.86
C LEU A 178 -4.67 -10.96 -12.81
N GLY A 179 -4.17 -11.78 -13.73
CA GLY A 179 -3.15 -11.39 -14.72
C GLY A 179 -3.63 -10.24 -15.61
N PRO A 180 -4.78 -10.36 -16.29
CA PRO A 180 -5.37 -9.26 -17.05
C PRO A 180 -5.54 -7.99 -16.21
N TYR A 181 -6.04 -8.08 -14.98
CA TYR A 181 -6.23 -6.92 -14.10
C TYR A 181 -4.91 -6.22 -13.76
N VAL A 182 -3.89 -6.98 -13.34
CA VAL A 182 -2.56 -6.45 -13.00
C VAL A 182 -1.89 -5.81 -14.23
N ASN A 183 -1.96 -6.47 -15.39
CA ASN A 183 -1.45 -5.91 -16.65
C ASN A 183 -2.14 -4.59 -16.98
N SER A 184 -3.46 -4.54 -16.79
CA SER A 184 -4.27 -3.34 -17.01
C SER A 184 -3.81 -2.15 -16.15
N ILE A 185 -3.52 -2.38 -14.86
CA ILE A 185 -2.98 -1.34 -13.95
C ILE A 185 -1.57 -0.92 -14.36
N ASN A 186 -0.69 -1.89 -14.66
CA ASN A 186 0.69 -1.60 -15.06
C ASN A 186 0.77 -0.82 -16.38
N SER A 187 -0.03 -1.18 -17.38
CA SER A 187 -0.11 -0.44 -18.64
C SER A 187 -0.55 1.00 -18.40
N PHE A 188 -1.61 1.21 -17.62
CA PHE A 188 -2.06 2.56 -17.28
C PHE A 188 -0.99 3.35 -16.50
N ALA A 189 -0.32 2.74 -15.53
CA ALA A 189 0.76 3.37 -14.77
C ALA A 189 1.92 3.83 -15.67
N ASN A 190 2.32 2.98 -16.62
CA ASN A 190 3.40 3.27 -17.57
C ASN A 190 3.01 4.36 -18.57
N GLU A 191 1.79 4.29 -19.11
CA GLU A 191 1.26 5.32 -20.02
C GLU A 191 1.13 6.66 -19.31
N CYS A 192 0.58 6.67 -18.08
CA CYS A 192 0.45 7.88 -17.29
C CYS A 192 1.83 8.46 -16.92
N HIS A 193 2.80 7.63 -16.54
CA HIS A 193 4.18 8.05 -16.35
C HIS A 193 4.76 8.74 -17.59
N ALA A 194 4.66 8.09 -18.75
CA ALA A 194 5.28 8.56 -19.98
C ALA A 194 4.57 9.79 -20.59
N GLN A 195 3.24 9.78 -20.62
CA GLN A 195 2.43 10.77 -21.33
C GLN A 195 1.93 11.91 -20.45
N TRP A 196 1.59 11.63 -19.19
CA TRP A 196 1.01 12.62 -18.26
C TRP A 196 2.04 13.22 -17.31
N CYS A 197 3.08 12.47 -16.95
CA CYS A 197 4.13 12.91 -16.03
C CYS A 197 5.50 13.05 -16.71
N SER A 198 5.52 13.29 -18.02
CA SER A 198 6.71 13.57 -18.83
C SER A 198 7.83 12.53 -18.73
N GLY A 199 7.53 11.29 -18.32
CA GLY A 199 8.55 10.27 -18.04
C GLY A 199 9.38 10.53 -16.78
N HIS A 200 8.95 11.45 -15.92
CA HIS A 200 9.72 11.96 -14.79
C HIS A 200 8.98 11.91 -13.45
N GLY A 201 7.78 11.36 -13.43
CA GLY A 201 7.00 11.18 -12.21
C GLY A 201 6.07 9.98 -12.28
N ARG A 202 5.45 9.67 -11.14
CA ARG A 202 4.43 8.63 -11.04
C ARG A 202 3.05 9.25 -10.81
N CYS A 203 2.02 8.57 -11.26
CA CYS A 203 0.65 9.06 -11.12
C CYS A 203 0.06 8.68 -9.76
N LEU A 204 -0.63 9.64 -9.15
CA LEU A 204 -1.36 9.50 -7.90
C LEU A 204 -2.77 10.07 -8.11
N ARG A 205 -3.80 9.35 -7.66
CA ARG A 205 -5.17 9.79 -7.91
C ARG A 205 -5.51 11.03 -7.08
N LYS A 206 -6.07 12.08 -7.71
CA LYS A 206 -6.38 13.36 -7.06
C LYS A 206 -7.40 13.21 -5.93
N ALA A 207 -8.44 12.41 -6.17
CA ALA A 207 -9.52 12.14 -5.22
C ALA A 207 -9.18 11.07 -4.18
N TRP A 208 -7.95 10.53 -4.16
CA TRP A 208 -7.56 9.65 -3.06
C TRP A 208 -7.45 10.48 -1.78
N PRO A 209 -8.26 10.18 -0.74
CA PRO A 209 -8.48 11.14 0.31
C PRO A 209 -7.18 11.41 1.08
N PRO A 210 -6.83 12.69 1.32
CA PRO A 210 -5.61 13.04 2.02
C PRO A 210 -5.59 12.42 3.43
N THR A 211 -4.39 12.25 3.98
CA THR A 211 -4.17 11.65 5.31
C THR A 211 -4.91 12.39 6.43
N GLU A 212 -5.22 13.67 6.23
CA GLU A 212 -5.85 14.57 7.20
C GLU A 212 -7.38 14.66 7.10
N SER A 213 -8.01 14.13 6.04
CA SER A 213 -9.47 14.25 5.88
C SER A 213 -10.21 13.27 6.81
N LYS A 214 -10.96 13.81 7.79
CA LYS A 214 -11.90 13.04 8.64
C LYS A 214 -13.18 12.62 7.91
N GLU A 215 -13.36 13.09 6.68
CA GLU A 215 -14.50 12.75 5.84
C GLU A 215 -14.17 11.48 5.02
N ALA A 216 -14.79 10.38 5.43
CA ALA A 216 -14.71 9.06 4.79
C ALA A 216 -15.82 8.88 3.73
N THR A 217 -16.12 9.91 2.95
CA THR A 217 -17.35 9.94 2.14
C THR A 217 -17.14 9.74 0.64
N ASP A 218 -15.91 9.72 0.10
CA ASP A 218 -15.73 9.79 -1.36
C ASP A 218 -15.11 8.55 -2.03
N CYS A 219 -15.10 7.38 -1.37
CA CYS A 219 -15.11 6.11 -2.11
C CYS A 219 -16.53 5.72 -2.57
N GLN A 220 -17.56 6.46 -2.17
CA GLN A 220 -18.97 6.08 -2.42
C GLN A 220 -19.47 6.42 -3.84
N LYS A 221 -18.60 6.80 -4.78
CA LYS A 221 -18.96 7.02 -6.20
C LYS A 221 -18.14 6.15 -7.17
N HIS A 222 -17.80 4.92 -6.78
CA HIS A 222 -17.18 3.93 -7.68
C HIS A 222 -18.15 3.32 -8.73
N THR A 223 -19.25 4.01 -9.05
CA THR A 223 -20.26 3.57 -10.02
C THR A 223 -20.03 4.08 -11.44
N ASP A 224 -19.20 5.10 -11.67
CA ASP A 224 -18.84 5.51 -13.04
C ASP A 224 -17.63 4.72 -13.56
N GLN A 225 -17.91 3.57 -14.16
CA GLN A 225 -16.91 2.74 -14.83
C GLN A 225 -16.22 3.46 -16.00
N GLN A 226 -16.83 4.51 -16.56
CA GLN A 226 -16.36 5.15 -17.79
C GLN A 226 -15.05 5.92 -17.65
N ASN A 227 -14.71 6.50 -16.47
CA ASN A 227 -13.58 7.44 -16.34
C ASN A 227 -12.53 7.05 -15.28
N ARG A 228 -12.48 5.79 -14.81
CA ARG A 228 -11.53 5.36 -13.75
C ARG A 228 -10.05 5.51 -14.12
N ARG A 229 -9.75 5.60 -15.42
CA ARG A 229 -8.39 5.65 -15.99
C ARG A 229 -8.21 6.82 -16.94
N GLU A 230 -8.82 7.94 -16.58
CA GLU A 230 -8.58 9.21 -17.26
C GLU A 230 -7.42 9.92 -16.58
N PHE A 231 -6.40 10.35 -17.33
CA PHE A 231 -5.23 11.01 -16.75
C PHE A 231 -5.59 12.28 -15.96
N SER A 232 -6.65 12.98 -16.35
CA SER A 232 -7.15 14.19 -15.67
C SER A 232 -7.50 13.96 -14.19
N MET A 233 -7.84 12.72 -13.81
CA MET A 233 -8.16 12.28 -12.45
C MET A 233 -6.91 12.06 -11.58
N TYR A 234 -5.70 12.14 -12.17
CA TYR A 234 -4.42 11.89 -11.51
C TYR A 234 -3.54 13.14 -11.53
N ARG A 235 -2.69 13.26 -10.52
CA ARG A 235 -1.61 14.25 -10.43
C ARG A 235 -0.27 13.53 -10.46
N CYS A 236 0.78 14.23 -10.85
CA CYS A 236 2.13 13.69 -10.87
C CYS A 236 2.85 13.88 -9.53
N VAL A 237 3.55 12.84 -9.11
CA VAL A 237 4.54 12.88 -8.02
C VAL A 237 5.90 12.72 -8.67
N CYS A 238 6.62 13.84 -8.78
CA CYS A 238 7.86 13.91 -9.54
C CYS A 238 9.04 13.23 -8.83
N SER A 239 9.86 12.56 -9.63
CA SER A 239 11.16 12.07 -9.20
C SER A 239 12.15 13.22 -9.19
N GLN A 240 13.01 13.31 -8.19
CA GLN A 240 14.08 14.32 -8.20
C GLN A 240 14.99 14.14 -9.44
N PRO A 241 15.45 15.23 -10.09
CA PRO A 241 15.29 16.65 -9.75
C PRO A 241 14.07 17.34 -10.41
N TRP A 242 13.09 16.58 -10.91
CA TRP A 242 11.98 17.11 -11.71
C TRP A 242 10.87 17.73 -10.86
N THR A 243 10.20 18.74 -11.43
CA THR A 243 9.11 19.54 -10.85
C THR A 243 8.14 19.99 -11.95
N GLY A 244 7.11 20.75 -11.58
CA GLY A 244 6.01 21.12 -12.48
C GLY A 244 4.76 20.28 -12.21
N GLU A 245 3.66 20.62 -12.88
CA GLU A 245 2.40 19.89 -12.73
C GLU A 245 2.50 18.47 -13.33
N HIS A 246 3.29 18.33 -14.39
CA HIS A 246 3.50 17.13 -15.18
C HIS A 246 4.97 16.67 -15.15
N CYS A 247 5.75 17.12 -14.17
CA CYS A 247 7.18 16.81 -14.02
C CYS A 247 8.06 17.21 -15.23
N GLU A 248 7.66 18.27 -15.93
CA GLU A 248 8.27 18.77 -17.15
C GLU A 248 9.43 19.74 -16.93
N LEU A 249 9.61 20.24 -15.70
CA LEU A 249 10.64 21.21 -15.35
C LEU A 249 11.76 20.55 -14.56
N GLN A 250 13.01 20.79 -14.96
CA GLN A 250 14.19 20.34 -14.21
C GLN A 250 14.69 21.46 -13.29
N MET A 251 14.85 21.17 -11.99
CA MET A 251 15.49 22.10 -11.04
C MET A 251 17.01 22.11 -11.17
#